data_AF-A0A945LBQ0-F1
#
_entry.id   AF-A0A945LBQ0-F1
#
_cell.length_a   1.000
_cell.length_b   1.000
_cell.length_c   1.000
_cell.angle_alpha   90.00
_cell.angle_beta   90.00
_cell.angle_gamma   90.00
#
_symmetry.space_group_name_H-M   'P 1'
#
loop_
_entity.id
_entity.type
_entity.pdbx_description
1 polymer ?
#
loop_
_entity_poly.entity_id
_entity_poly.type
_entity_poly.pdbx_seq_one_letter_code
_entity_poly.pdbx_strand_id
1 'polypeptide(L)'
;MKKLILLFITLTTFMNVSYASFPVTETQQIEIVETTNVELPTYKSETSLWAILSISCALLSFGLVQNPLAATIIALLGIVFGAIGFNKKLKGLAITGFVLSLIIFLVSAFITFVLLLFREDPTKLGD
;
A
#
# COMPACT_ATOMS: atom_id res chain seq x y z
N MET A 1 -14.51 -11.33 -1.58
CA MET A 1 -14.70 -10.88 -0.18
C MET A 1 -14.16 -11.86 0.87
N LYS A 2 -14.43 -13.17 0.77
CA LYS A 2 -13.98 -14.17 1.76
C LYS A 2 -12.46 -14.22 2.01
N LYS A 3 -11.66 -14.07 0.95
CA LYS A 3 -10.17 -14.10 1.02
C LYS A 3 -9.57 -12.89 1.77
N LEU A 4 -10.21 -11.73 1.69
CA LEU A 4 -9.75 -10.50 2.37
C LEU A 4 -10.09 -10.53 3.87
N ILE A 5 -11.26 -11.08 4.22
CA ILE A 5 -11.67 -11.27 5.62
C ILE A 5 -10.69 -12.21 6.34
N LEU A 6 -10.29 -13.30 5.67
CA LEU A 6 -9.31 -14.25 6.19
C LEU A 6 -7.96 -13.60 6.48
N LEU A 7 -7.49 -12.72 5.58
CA LEU A 7 -6.24 -11.97 5.75
C LEU A 7 -6.30 -11.00 6.95
N PHE A 8 -7.43 -10.31 7.16
CA PHE A 8 -7.62 -9.45 8.32
C PHE A 8 -7.60 -10.22 9.64
N ILE A 9 -8.24 -11.39 9.70
CA ILE A 9 -8.27 -12.25 10.89
C ILE A 9 -6.88 -12.80 11.24
N THR A 10 -6.07 -13.17 10.24
CA THR A 10 -4.69 -13.61 10.49
C THR A 10 -3.81 -12.48 11.05
N LEU A 11 -4.02 -11.25 10.58
CA LEU A 11 -3.21 -10.12 11.02
C LEU A 11 -3.51 -9.71 12.47
N THR A 12 -4.78 -9.76 12.88
CA THR A 12 -5.18 -9.44 14.26
C THR A 12 -4.79 -10.52 15.27
N THR A 13 -4.75 -11.79 14.85
CA THR A 13 -4.33 -12.91 15.71
C THR A 13 -2.82 -12.94 15.94
N PHE A 14 -2.00 -12.59 14.95
CA PHE A 14 -0.54 -12.45 15.12
C PHE A 14 -0.14 -11.32 16.08
N MET A 15 -0.96 -10.29 16.21
CA MET A 15 -0.73 -9.17 17.14
C MET A 15 -1.18 -9.47 18.58
N ASN A 16 -1.90 -10.57 18.81
CA ASN A 16 -2.47 -10.95 20.10
C ASN A 16 -1.91 -12.28 20.62
N VAL A 17 -0.61 -12.46 20.51
CA VAL A 17 0.15 -13.51 21.22
C VAL A 17 0.93 -12.83 22.33
N SER A 18 0.24 -12.56 23.43
CA SER A 18 0.88 -12.18 24.70
C SER A 18 1.68 -13.36 25.23
N TYR A 19 2.91 -13.05 25.64
CA TYR A 19 3.92 -13.91 26.24
C TYR A 19 3.32 -14.97 27.17
N ALA A 20 3.61 -16.25 26.90
CA ALA A 20 3.44 -17.32 27.85
C ALA A 20 4.33 -17.05 29.07
N SER A 21 3.70 -16.80 30.21
CA SER A 21 4.35 -16.58 31.49
C SER A 21 5.09 -17.84 31.94
N PHE A 22 6.40 -17.73 32.12
CA PHE A 22 7.17 -18.67 32.95
C PHE A 22 6.86 -18.39 34.44
N PRO A 23 6.92 -19.40 35.33
CA PRO A 23 6.53 -19.22 36.72
C PRO A 23 7.53 -18.28 37.41
N VAL A 24 7.03 -17.18 37.97
CA VAL A 24 7.81 -16.33 38.89
C VAL A 24 7.71 -16.96 40.28
N THR A 25 8.79 -17.60 40.73
CA THR A 25 9.00 -17.91 42.15
C THR A 25 9.86 -16.82 42.79
N GLU A 26 9.27 -16.15 43.77
CA GLU A 26 9.85 -15.50 44.95
C GLU A 26 10.78 -14.26 44.84
N THR A 27 10.22 -13.14 45.30
CA THR A 27 10.77 -12.13 46.24
C THR A 27 12.28 -11.88 46.28
N GLN A 28 12.76 -10.87 45.55
CA GLN A 28 13.93 -10.07 45.96
C GLN A 28 13.69 -8.59 45.65
N GLN A 29 13.67 -7.75 46.69
CA GLN A 29 13.80 -6.30 46.54
C GLN A 29 15.17 -6.00 45.93
N ILE A 30 15.20 -5.38 44.76
CA ILE A 30 16.41 -4.75 44.23
C ILE A 30 16.06 -3.28 43.99
N GLU A 31 16.57 -2.47 44.90
CA GLU A 31 16.65 -1.02 44.79
C GLU A 31 17.44 -0.67 43.51
N ILE A 32 16.77 -0.05 42.53
CA ILE A 32 17.43 0.58 41.38
C ILE A 32 16.96 2.03 41.31
N VAL A 33 17.74 2.85 42.01
CA VAL A 33 18.12 4.23 41.72
C VAL A 33 17.47 4.84 40.46
N GLU A 34 16.71 5.90 40.71
CA GLU A 34 16.23 6.90 39.75
C GLU A 34 17.39 7.48 38.92
N THR A 35 17.67 6.92 37.74
CA THR A 35 18.36 7.65 36.68
C THR A 35 17.94 7.11 35.32
N THR A 36 17.78 8.04 34.39
CA THR A 36 17.49 7.87 32.96
C THR A 36 16.01 7.89 32.62
N ASN A 37 15.56 9.06 32.16
CA ASN A 37 14.43 9.21 31.25
C ASN A 37 14.45 8.05 30.26
N VAL A 38 13.56 7.08 30.45
CA VAL A 38 13.26 6.08 29.43
C VAL A 38 12.51 6.83 28.34
N GLU A 39 13.27 7.49 27.48
CA GLU A 39 12.83 7.78 26.13
C GLU A 39 12.50 6.42 25.52
N LEU A 40 11.23 6.02 25.65
CA LEU A 40 10.62 5.00 24.82
C LEU A 40 11.16 5.24 23.41
N PRO A 41 11.80 4.28 22.74
CA PRO A 41 12.21 4.47 21.36
C PRO A 41 10.93 4.69 20.58
N THR A 42 10.55 5.97 20.44
CA THR A 42 9.52 6.39 19.53
C THR A 42 10.19 6.13 18.20
N TYR A 43 9.94 4.95 17.67
CA TYR A 43 10.24 4.57 16.30
C TYR A 43 9.43 5.52 15.43
N LYS A 44 9.96 6.74 15.26
CA LYS A 44 9.59 7.65 14.20
C LYS A 44 10.10 6.97 12.93
N SER A 45 9.38 5.94 12.50
CA SER A 45 9.43 5.57 11.10
C SER A 45 8.96 6.80 10.36
N GLU A 46 9.89 7.46 9.72
CA GLU A 46 9.65 8.51 8.74
C GLU A 46 8.99 7.85 7.53
N THR A 47 7.79 7.26 7.72
CA THR A 47 7.07 6.57 6.66
C THR A 47 6.81 7.58 5.56
N SER A 48 7.17 7.21 4.33
CA SER A 48 6.95 8.08 3.19
C SER A 48 5.46 8.00 2.86
N LEU A 49 4.67 8.93 3.42
CA LEU A 49 3.24 9.08 3.13
C LEU A 49 2.96 9.04 1.62
N TRP A 50 3.83 9.67 0.82
CA TRP A 50 3.80 9.63 -0.64
C TRP A 50 3.92 8.23 -1.25
N ALA A 51 4.79 7.39 -0.68
CA ALA A 51 4.94 6.02 -1.16
C ALA A 51 3.73 5.17 -0.82
N ILE A 52 3.20 5.30 0.40
CA ILE A 52 1.96 4.64 0.82
C ILE A 52 0.81 5.06 -0.10
N LEU A 53 0.74 6.36 -0.42
CA LEU A 53 -0.27 6.90 -1.33
C LEU A 53 -0.12 6.37 -2.76
N SER A 54 1.12 6.21 -3.26
CA SER A 54 1.34 5.60 -4.58
C SER A 54 0.91 4.13 -4.62
N ILE A 55 1.18 3.38 -3.55
CA ILE A 55 0.79 1.97 -3.43
C ILE A 55 -0.73 1.84 -3.35
N SER A 56 -1.39 2.66 -2.53
CA SER A 56 -2.85 2.64 -2.44
C SER A 56 -3.51 3.04 -3.77
N CYS A 57 -2.91 3.98 -4.51
CA CYS A 57 -3.36 4.35 -5.85
C CYS A 57 -3.22 3.19 -6.86
N ALA A 58 -2.10 2.45 -6.81
CA ALA A 58 -1.89 1.26 -7.63
C ALA A 58 -2.91 0.15 -7.32
N LEU A 59 -3.15 -0.14 -6.04
CA LEU A 59 -4.17 -1.09 -5.59
C LEU A 59 -5.58 -0.67 -6.03
N LEU A 60 -5.90 0.62 -5.93
CA LEU A 60 -7.18 1.16 -6.38
C LEU A 60 -7.33 1.05 -7.91
N SER A 61 -6.28 1.36 -8.67
CA SER A 61 -6.26 1.24 -10.13
C SER A 61 -6.52 -0.19 -10.59
N PHE A 62 -5.92 -1.17 -9.90
CA PHE A 62 -6.18 -2.59 -10.17
C PHE A 62 -7.65 -2.97 -9.92
N GLY A 63 -8.27 -2.44 -8.86
CA GLY A 63 -9.69 -2.66 -8.58
C GLY A 63 -10.63 -2.05 -9.64
N LEU A 64 -10.17 -1.03 -10.37
CA LEU A 64 -10.94 -0.31 -11.38
C LEU A 64 -10.69 -0.78 -12.81
N VAL A 65 -10.09 -1.97 -13.01
CA VAL A 65 -9.77 -2.51 -14.35
C VAL A 65 -11.01 -2.64 -15.25
N GLN A 66 -12.21 -2.75 -14.67
CA GLN A 66 -13.48 -2.78 -15.41
C GLN A 66 -13.77 -1.47 -16.16
N ASN A 67 -13.23 -0.35 -15.70
CA ASN A 67 -13.31 0.93 -16.37
C ASN A 67 -11.89 1.41 -16.70
N PRO A 68 -11.39 1.10 -17.91
CA PRO A 68 -9.98 1.31 -18.25
C PRO A 68 -9.60 2.80 -18.27
N LEU A 69 -10.54 3.70 -18.61
CA LEU A 69 -10.32 5.15 -18.52
C LEU A 69 -10.07 5.59 -17.07
N ALA A 70 -10.92 5.20 -16.13
CA ALA A 70 -10.72 5.54 -14.71
C ALA A 70 -9.41 4.96 -14.15
N ALA A 71 -9.09 3.72 -14.53
CA ALA A 71 -7.85 3.07 -14.12
C ALA A 71 -6.59 3.83 -14.61
N THR A 72 -6.60 4.35 -15.84
CA THR A 72 -5.44 5.13 -16.35
C THR A 72 -5.21 6.42 -15.57
N ILE A 73 -6.27 7.16 -15.24
CA ILE A 73 -6.18 8.43 -14.50
C ILE A 73 -5.59 8.20 -13.09
N ILE A 74 -6.07 7.17 -12.40
CA ILE A 74 -5.62 6.85 -11.05
C ILE A 74 -4.19 6.30 -11.09
N ALA A 75 -3.84 5.47 -12.07
CA ALA A 75 -2.46 5.01 -12.23
C ALA A 75 -1.49 6.18 -12.47
N LEU A 76 -1.91 7.20 -13.24
CA LEU A 76 -1.13 8.43 -13.47
C LEU A 76 -0.89 9.19 -12.14
N LEU A 77 -1.92 9.27 -11.30
CA LEU A 77 -1.79 9.86 -9.97
C LEU A 77 -0.82 9.07 -9.06
N GLY A 78 -0.86 7.74 -9.15
CA GLY A 78 0.09 6.85 -8.48
C GLY A 78 1.54 7.06 -8.91
N ILE A 79 1.77 7.28 -10.22
CA ILE A 79 3.09 7.61 -10.78
C ILE A 79 3.60 8.94 -10.20
N VAL A 80 2.76 9.97 -10.13
CA VAL A 80 3.14 11.30 -9.58
C VAL A 80 3.52 11.18 -8.10
N PHE A 81 2.70 10.50 -7.30
CA PHE A 81 3.00 10.30 -5.88
C PHE A 81 4.24 9.43 -5.65
N GLY A 82 4.46 8.42 -6.49
CA GLY A 82 5.66 7.59 -6.47
C GLY A 82 6.92 8.42 -6.75
N ALA A 83 6.87 9.27 -7.78
CA ALA A 83 7.99 10.15 -8.15
C ALA A 83 8.31 11.18 -7.06
N ILE A 84 7.29 11.80 -6.44
CA ILE A 84 7.48 12.71 -5.30
C ILE A 84 8.10 11.96 -4.11
N GLY A 85 7.72 10.69 -3.92
CA GLY A 85 8.23 9.83 -2.87
C GLY A 85 9.75 9.57 -2.94
N PHE A 86 10.39 9.75 -4.09
CA PHE A 86 11.84 9.52 -4.27
C PHE A 86 12.72 10.50 -3.47
N ASN A 87 12.19 11.67 -3.12
CA ASN A 87 12.92 12.69 -2.36
C ASN A 87 12.95 12.41 -0.84
N LYS A 88 12.28 11.34 -0.36
CA LYS A 88 12.28 10.96 1.07
C LYS A 88 13.29 9.86 1.39
N LYS A 89 13.64 9.74 2.69
CA LYS A 89 14.61 8.76 3.22
C LYS A 89 14.30 7.30 2.82
N LEU A 90 13.02 6.95 2.68
CA LEU A 90 12.57 5.60 2.29
C LEU A 90 12.43 5.47 0.77
N LYS A 91 13.57 5.47 0.08
CA LYS A 91 13.63 5.39 -1.40
C LYS A 91 13.00 4.11 -1.93
N GLY A 92 13.29 2.96 -1.29
CA GLY A 92 12.81 1.65 -1.75
C GLY A 92 11.29 1.55 -1.87
N LEU A 93 10.56 2.04 -0.86
CA LEU A 93 9.09 1.98 -0.85
C LEU A 93 8.45 2.89 -1.91
N ALA A 94 9.04 4.05 -2.16
CA ALA A 94 8.56 4.94 -3.22
C ALA A 94 8.83 4.34 -4.61
N ILE A 95 10.01 3.72 -4.79
CA ILE A 95 10.39 3.04 -6.03
C ILE A 95 9.44 1.89 -6.34
N THR A 96 9.09 1.06 -5.35
CA THR A 96 8.15 -0.04 -5.58
C THR A 96 6.76 0.46 -5.96
N GLY A 97 6.24 1.49 -5.27
CA GLY A 97 4.94 2.08 -5.60
C GLY A 97 4.90 2.77 -6.97
N PHE A 98 5.99 3.42 -7.37
CA PHE A 98 6.15 4.00 -8.70
C PHE A 98 6.17 2.93 -9.80
N VAL A 99 7.02 1.90 -9.65
CA VAL A 99 7.15 0.82 -10.65
C VAL A 99 5.82 0.08 -10.81
N LEU A 100 5.14 -0.20 -9.70
CA LEU A 100 3.84 -0.87 -9.73
C LEU A 100 2.78 -0.03 -10.46
N SER A 101 2.72 1.28 -10.18
CA SER A 101 1.79 2.20 -10.86
C SER A 101 2.09 2.30 -12.35
N LEU A 102 3.38 2.29 -12.74
CA LEU A 102 3.80 2.36 -14.14
C LEU A 102 3.41 1.10 -14.94
N ILE A 103 3.53 -0.09 -14.34
CA ILE A 103 3.08 -1.34 -14.97
C ILE A 103 1.57 -1.32 -15.20
N ILE A 104 0.79 -0.91 -14.18
CA ILE A 104 -0.67 -0.85 -14.28
C ILE A 104 -1.12 0.20 -15.30
N PHE A 105 -0.44 1.35 -15.35
CA PHE A 105 -0.66 2.37 -16.38
C PHE A 105 -0.45 1.80 -17.79
N LEU A 106 0.64 1.07 -18.01
CA LEU A 106 0.94 0.50 -19.34
C LEU A 106 -0.15 -0.51 -19.78
N VAL A 107 -0.57 -1.38 -18.86
CA VAL A 107 -1.62 -2.37 -19.13
C VAL A 107 -2.98 -1.70 -19.38
N SER A 108 -3.37 -0.74 -18.54
CA SER A 108 -4.65 -0.03 -18.69
C SER A 108 -4.69 0.86 -19.93
N ALA A 109 -3.58 1.51 -20.29
CA ALA A 109 -3.45 2.28 -21.53
C ALA A 109 -3.56 1.37 -22.75
N PHE A 110 -2.92 0.20 -22.75
CA PHE A 110 -3.03 -0.77 -23.83
C PHE A 110 -4.47 -1.27 -24.01
N ILE A 111 -5.16 -1.63 -22.91
CA ILE A 111 -6.57 -2.04 -22.94
C ILE A 111 -7.46 -0.91 -23.50
N THR A 112 -7.23 0.33 -23.06
CA THR A 112 -7.97 1.51 -23.56
C THR A 112 -7.74 1.70 -25.05
N PHE A 113 -6.49 1.58 -25.52
CA PHE A 113 -6.13 1.71 -26.92
C PHE A 113 -6.79 0.63 -27.79
N VAL A 114 -6.76 -0.63 -27.34
CA VAL A 114 -7.47 -1.73 -28.02
C VAL A 114 -8.98 -1.45 -28.05
N LEU A 115 -9.58 -1.02 -26.94
CA LEU A 115 -10.99 -0.65 -26.90
C LEU A 115 -11.33 0.50 -27.83
N LEU A 116 -10.45 1.48 -27.99
CA LEU A 116 -10.63 2.58 -28.95
C LEU A 116 -10.56 2.10 -30.39
N LEU A 117 -9.64 1.18 -30.71
CA LEU A 117 -9.55 0.60 -32.06
C LEU A 117 -10.76 -0.24 -32.43
N PHE A 118 -11.33 -0.98 -31.48
CA PHE A 118 -12.53 -1.80 -31.68
C PHE A 118 -13.83 -1.08 -31.33
N ARG A 119 -13.79 0.21 -30.97
CA ARG A 119 -15.00 1.00 -30.77
C ARG A 119 -15.58 1.32 -32.14
N GLU A 120 -16.36 0.37 -32.65
CA GLU A 120 -17.16 0.49 -33.86
C GLU A 120 -18.04 1.74 -33.75
N ASP A 121 -17.95 2.62 -34.75
CA ASP A 121 -18.81 3.79 -34.84
C ASP A 121 -20.28 3.33 -34.92
N PRO A 122 -21.15 3.71 -33.96
CA PRO A 122 -22.56 3.34 -34.01
C PRO A 122 -23.34 4.03 -35.15
N THR A 123 -22.68 4.87 -35.95
CA THR A 123 -23.27 5.58 -37.10
C THR A 123 -23.23 4.79 -38.40
N LYS A 124 -22.71 3.55 -38.40
CA LYS A 124 -22.66 2.65 -39.57
C LYS A 124 -23.81 1.64 -39.62
N LEU A 125 -24.89 1.83 -38.86
CA LEU A 125 -26.10 1.02 -38.92
C LEU A 125 -27.25 1.82 -39.54
N GLY A 126 -27.16 2.02 -40.86
CA GLY A 126 -28.16 2.76 -41.61
C GLY A 126 -27.80 2.84 -43.08
N ASP A 127 -27.76 1.67 -43.73
CA ASP A 127 -28.02 1.49 -45.16
C ASP A 127 -28.63 0.09 -45.36
#